data_AF-A0A1H1SVF7-F1
#
_entry.id   AF-A0A1H1SVF7-F1
#
_cell.length_a   1.000
_cell.length_b   1.000
_cell.length_c   1.000
_cell.angle_alpha   90.00
_cell.angle_beta   90.00
_cell.angle_gamma   90.00
#
_symmetry.space_group_name_H-M   'P 1'
#
loop_
_entity.id
_entity.type
_entity.pdbx_description
1 polymer ?
#
loop_
_entity_poly.entity_id
_entity_poly.type
_entity_poly.pdbx_seq_one_letter_code
_entity_poly.pdbx_strand_id
1 'polypeptide(L)'
;MYEDSVRDTVRQFMAERDWQQFHTPENLAKSVSIEAAELLECFQWGDADLDSAKDELADVLTYCMLLADKLGLDPDTIVLDKLEKTREKYPVDKARGRSVKYDQL
;
A
#
# COMPACT_ATOMS: atom_id res chain seq x y z
N MET A 1 -9.38 18.57 11.77
CA MET A 1 -9.94 17.89 10.59
C MET A 1 -9.19 18.45 9.40
N TYR A 2 -8.44 17.61 8.68
CA TYR A 2 -7.81 18.04 7.44
C TYR A 2 -8.93 18.25 6.42
N GLU A 3 -9.06 19.46 5.88
CA GLU A 3 -10.00 19.77 4.79
C GLU A 3 -9.52 19.16 3.45
N ASP A 4 -8.25 18.78 3.39
CA ASP A 4 -7.59 18.13 2.24
C ASP A 4 -7.57 16.60 2.35
N SER A 5 -7.50 15.92 1.21
CA SER A 5 -7.33 14.46 1.20
C SER A 5 -6.00 14.06 1.84
N VAL A 6 -5.92 12.83 2.37
CA VAL A 6 -4.66 12.29 2.93
C VAL A 6 -3.52 12.37 1.90
N ARG A 7 -3.82 12.10 0.62
CA ARG A 7 -2.86 12.23 -0.48
C ARG A 7 -2.33 13.65 -0.60
N ASP A 8 -3.19 14.66 -0.54
CA ASP A 8 -2.79 16.05 -0.69
C ASP A 8 -1.98 16.52 0.52
N THR A 9 -2.36 16.10 1.73
CA THR A 9 -1.58 16.34 2.95
C THR A 9 -0.18 15.73 2.86
N VAL A 10 -0.06 14.50 2.37
CA VAL A 10 1.24 13.84 2.14
C VAL A 10 2.05 14.59 1.08
N ARG A 11 1.44 14.98 -0.05
CA ARG A 11 2.14 15.76 -1.09
C ARG A 11 2.68 17.08 -0.56
N GLN A 12 1.87 17.79 0.22
CA GLN A 12 2.29 19.04 0.86
C GLN A 12 3.45 18.79 1.83
N PHE A 13 3.36 17.78 2.70
CA PHE A 13 4.42 17.45 3.65
C PHE A 13 5.77 17.20 2.95
N MET A 14 5.75 16.50 1.81
CA MET A 14 6.95 16.24 1.01
C MET A 14 7.46 17.50 0.30
N ALA A 15 6.56 18.37 -0.16
CA ALA A 15 6.91 19.63 -0.83
C ALA A 15 7.56 20.63 0.14
N GLU A 16 7.03 20.76 1.36
CA GLU A 16 7.58 21.63 2.42
C GLU A 16 9.04 21.33 2.76
N ARG A 17 9.48 20.09 2.50
CA ARG A 17 10.83 19.60 2.77
C ARG A 17 11.69 19.49 1.52
N ASP A 18 11.15 19.85 0.35
CA ASP A 18 11.78 19.66 -0.95
C ASP A 18 12.20 18.20 -1.22
N TRP A 19 11.51 17.23 -0.62
CA TRP A 19 11.87 15.80 -0.74
C TRP A 19 11.37 15.18 -2.06
N GLN A 20 10.45 15.84 -2.75
CA GLN A 20 9.90 15.38 -4.02
C GLN A 20 10.98 15.15 -5.09
N GLN A 21 12.14 15.81 -4.99
CA GLN A 21 13.29 15.61 -5.89
C GLN A 21 13.89 14.20 -5.80
N PHE A 22 13.78 13.52 -4.65
CA PHE A 22 14.30 12.17 -4.43
C PHE A 22 13.29 11.07 -4.80
N HIS A 23 12.04 11.45 -5.01
CA HIS A 23 10.91 10.56 -5.29
C HIS A 23 10.88 10.14 -6.77
N THR A 24 11.89 9.41 -7.23
CA THR A 24 11.80 8.67 -8.51
C THR A 24 10.88 7.45 -8.33
N PRO A 25 10.21 6.94 -9.39
CA PRO A 25 9.40 5.72 -9.28
C PRO A 25 10.18 4.54 -8.72
N GLU A 26 11.46 4.42 -9.10
CA GLU A 26 12.36 3.37 -8.61
C GLU A 26 12.62 3.50 -7.10
N ASN A 27 12.93 4.71 -6.62
CA ASN A 27 13.19 4.93 -5.20
C ASN A 27 11.94 4.68 -4.35
N LEU A 28 10.78 5.14 -4.81
CA LEU A 28 9.52 4.91 -4.10
C LEU A 28 9.15 3.42 -4.06
N ALA A 29 9.37 2.67 -5.14
CA ALA A 29 9.15 1.23 -5.15
C ALA A 29 10.10 0.49 -4.17
N LYS A 30 11.34 0.95 -4.04
CA LYS A 30 12.28 0.45 -3.02
C LYS A 30 11.76 0.73 -1.62
N SER A 31 11.32 1.96 -1.34
CA SER A 31 10.73 2.32 -0.03
C SER A 31 9.54 1.43 0.31
N VAL A 32 8.59 1.21 -0.61
CA VAL A 32 7.48 0.26 -0.38
C VAL A 32 7.97 -1.12 0.06
N SER A 33 9.04 -1.63 -0.55
CA SER A 33 9.60 -2.94 -0.18
C SER A 33 10.32 -2.92 1.16
N ILE A 34 10.92 -1.80 1.54
CA ILE A 34 11.63 -1.63 2.82
C ILE A 34 10.60 -1.59 3.96
N GLU A 35 9.60 -0.71 3.88
CA GLU A 35 8.58 -0.61 4.94
C GLU A 35 7.74 -1.89 5.04
N ALA A 36 7.53 -2.60 3.93
CA ALA A 36 6.86 -3.90 3.98
C ALA A 36 7.69 -4.96 4.73
N ALA A 37 9.02 -4.84 4.74
CA ALA A 37 9.90 -5.70 5.51
C ALA A 37 9.93 -5.29 6.99
N GLU A 38 9.89 -4.00 7.32
CA GLU A 38 9.77 -3.49 8.70
C GLU A 38 8.40 -3.90 9.31
N LEU A 39 7.32 -3.79 8.53
CA LEU A 39 6.02 -4.33 8.91
C LEU A 39 6.07 -5.83 9.18
N LEU A 40 6.80 -6.60 8.35
CA LEU A 40 6.95 -8.04 8.56
C LEU A 40 7.74 -8.37 9.83
N GLU A 41 8.76 -7.58 10.16
CA GLU A 41 9.57 -7.74 11.36
C GLU A 41 8.72 -7.67 12.64
N CYS A 42 7.69 -6.83 12.66
CA CYS A 42 6.74 -6.73 13.78
C CYS A 42 6.04 -8.06 14.12
N PHE A 43 5.97 -9.01 13.18
CA PHE A 43 5.35 -10.32 13.36
C PHE A 43 6.36 -11.49 13.41
N GLN A 44 7.66 -11.22 13.29
CA GLN A 44 8.69 -12.25 13.09
C GLN A 44 8.81 -13.22 14.26
N TRP A 45 8.62 -12.74 15.49
CA TRP A 45 8.88 -13.50 16.72
C TRP A 45 7.61 -13.93 17.47
N GLY A 46 6.43 -13.75 16.88
CA GLY A 46 5.14 -14.16 17.46
C GLY A 46 4.32 -12.98 17.98
N ASP A 47 4.48 -12.61 19.25
CA ASP A 47 3.72 -11.53 19.88
C ASP A 47 3.97 -10.21 19.14
N ALA A 48 2.98 -9.81 18.35
CA ALA A 48 3.08 -8.62 17.53
C ALA A 48 2.95 -7.36 18.39
N ASP A 49 3.92 -6.45 18.26
CA ASP A 49 3.72 -5.08 18.70
C ASP A 49 2.76 -4.40 17.71
N LEU A 50 1.50 -4.26 18.14
CA LEU A 50 0.44 -3.69 17.30
C LEU A 50 0.62 -2.19 17.08
N ASP A 51 1.31 -1.49 17.98
CA ASP A 51 1.58 -0.06 17.80
C ASP A 51 2.65 0.12 16.72
N SER A 52 3.75 -0.65 16.79
CA SER A 52 4.76 -0.67 15.71
C SER A 52 4.15 -1.14 14.39
N ALA A 53 3.42 -2.24 14.36
CA ALA A 53 2.82 -2.74 13.12
C ALA A 53 1.85 -1.74 12.48
N LYS A 54 1.18 -0.91 13.28
CA LYS A 54 0.31 0.16 12.77
C LYS A 54 1.13 1.27 12.12
N ASP A 55 2.24 1.67 12.72
CA ASP A 55 3.11 2.70 12.18
C ASP A 55 3.77 2.22 10.86
N GLU A 56 4.31 1.00 10.84
CA GLU A 56 4.90 0.42 9.62
C GLU A 56 3.88 0.22 8.49
N LEU A 57 2.64 -0.16 8.84
CA LEU A 57 1.55 -0.23 7.86
C LEU A 57 1.22 1.15 7.28
N ALA A 58 1.26 2.21 8.10
CA ALA A 58 1.06 3.57 7.64
C ALA A 58 2.17 4.01 6.68
N ASP A 59 3.41 3.60 6.92
CA ASP A 59 4.53 3.90 6.03
C ASP A 59 4.44 3.16 4.69
N VAL A 60 4.08 1.87 4.70
CA VAL A 60 3.78 1.11 3.47
C VAL A 60 2.71 1.83 2.64
N LEU A 61 1.61 2.24 3.27
CA LEU A 61 0.51 2.95 2.60
C LEU A 61 0.97 4.31 2.07
N THR A 62 1.77 5.05 2.83
CA THR A 62 2.30 6.36 2.44
C THR A 62 3.17 6.26 1.20
N TYR A 63 4.11 5.32 1.15
CA TYR A 63 4.94 5.13 -0.04
C TYR A 63 4.16 4.58 -1.23
N CYS A 64 3.13 3.76 -1.01
CA CYS A 64 2.20 3.36 -2.08
C CYS A 64 1.48 4.57 -2.68
N MET A 65 0.97 5.49 -1.84
CA MET A 65 0.31 6.71 -2.30
C MET A 65 1.27 7.62 -3.07
N LEU A 66 2.49 7.81 -2.57
CA LEU A 66 3.53 8.58 -3.26
C LEU A 66 3.91 7.97 -4.61
N LEU A 67 4.03 6.64 -4.68
CA LEU A 67 4.34 5.94 -5.92
C LEU A 67 3.19 6.07 -6.93
N ALA A 68 1.95 5.86 -6.50
CA ALA A 68 0.78 6.06 -7.35
C ALA A 68 0.75 7.49 -7.90
N ASP A 69 0.96 8.49 -7.02
CA ASP A 69 1.01 9.89 -7.42
C ASP A 69 2.12 10.18 -8.44
N LYS A 70 3.33 9.62 -8.21
CA LYS A 70 4.46 9.78 -9.14
C LYS A 70 4.20 9.14 -10.50
N LEU A 71 3.41 8.07 -10.54
CA LEU A 71 2.98 7.38 -11.76
C LEU A 71 1.74 8.01 -12.41
N GLY A 72 1.15 9.06 -11.81
CA GLY A 72 -0.08 9.68 -12.29
C GLY A 72 -1.31 8.78 -12.14
N LEU A 73 -1.31 7.90 -11.14
CA LEU A 73 -2.38 6.95 -10.85
C LEU A 73 -3.20 7.42 -9.64
N ASP A 74 -4.50 7.18 -9.72
CA ASP A 74 -5.40 7.32 -8.58
C ASP A 74 -5.46 5.98 -7.81
N PRO A 75 -5.02 5.93 -6.53
CA PRO A 75 -4.97 4.69 -5.75
C PRO A 75 -6.31 3.97 -5.64
N ASP A 76 -7.39 4.71 -5.43
CA ASP A 76 -8.73 4.14 -5.27
C ASP A 76 -9.17 3.47 -6.56
N THR A 77 -8.98 4.15 -7.69
CA THR A 77 -9.30 3.63 -9.03
C THR A 77 -8.54 2.34 -9.32
N ILE A 78 -7.21 2.31 -9.14
CA ILE A 78 -6.40 1.13 -9.48
C ILE A 78 -6.71 -0.07 -8.58
N VAL A 79 -7.10 0.17 -7.32
CA VAL A 79 -7.51 -0.89 -6.38
C VAL A 79 -8.88 -1.43 -6.77
N LEU A 80 -9.84 -0.57 -7.07
CA LEU A 80 -11.19 -0.97 -7.48
C LEU A 80 -11.17 -1.79 -8.78
N ASP A 81 -10.44 -1.33 -9.81
CA ASP A 81 -10.24 -2.07 -11.07
C ASP A 81 -9.60 -3.45 -10.83
N LYS A 82 -8.64 -3.52 -9.90
CA LYS A 82 -8.00 -4.79 -9.55
C LYS A 82 -8.96 -5.73 -8.83
N LEU A 83 -9.84 -5.21 -7.97
CA LEU A 83 -10.84 -6.00 -7.26
C LEU A 83 -11.86 -6.61 -8.23
N GLU A 84 -12.31 -5.88 -9.26
CA GLU A 84 -13.20 -6.44 -10.29
C GLU A 84 -12.56 -7.63 -11.01
N LYS A 85 -11.32 -7.47 -11.48
CA LYS A 85 -10.53 -8.57 -12.09
C LYS A 85 -10.31 -9.74 -11.12
N THR A 86 -10.25 -9.47 -9.82
CA THR A 86 -10.06 -10.50 -8.79
C THR A 86 -11.36 -11.26 -8.53
N ARG A 87 -12.53 -10.60 -8.55
CA ARG A 87 -13.84 -11.26 -8.45
C ARG A 87 -14.07 -12.25 -9.58
N GLU A 88 -13.67 -11.90 -10.79
CA GLU A 88 -13.75 -12.81 -11.95
C GLU A 88 -12.87 -14.06 -11.78
N LYS A 89 -11.68 -13.90 -11.19
CA LYS A 89 -10.74 -15.00 -10.94
C LYS A 89 -11.13 -15.88 -9.75
N TYR A 90 -11.78 -15.30 -8.75
CA TYR A 90 -12.15 -15.98 -7.51
C TYR A 90 -13.67 -15.85 -7.24
N PRO A 91 -14.53 -16.56 -8.01
CA PRO A 91 -15.96 -16.60 -7.73
C PRO A 91 -16.27 -17.10 -6.31
N VAL A 92 -17.28 -16.50 -5.67
CA VAL A 92 -17.62 -16.77 -4.26
C VAL A 92 -17.92 -18.25 -4.02
N ASP A 93 -18.62 -18.90 -4.93
CA ASP A 93 -19.00 -20.32 -4.86
C ASP A 93 -17.80 -21.27 -4.88
N LYS A 94 -16.66 -20.84 -5.46
CA LYS A 94 -15.46 -21.67 -5.58
C LYS A 94 -14.39 -21.33 -4.55
N ALA A 95 -14.27 -20.05 -4.18
CA ALA A 95 -13.17 -19.53 -3.37
C ALA A 95 -13.48 -19.37 -1.88
N ARG A 96 -14.75 -19.43 -1.46
CA ARG A 96 -15.11 -19.21 -0.05
C ARG A 96 -14.40 -20.20 0.89
N GLY A 97 -13.62 -19.66 1.83
CA GLY A 97 -12.88 -20.45 2.83
C GLY A 97 -11.65 -21.18 2.29
N ARG A 98 -11.21 -20.88 1.06
CA ARG A 98 -10.06 -21.51 0.42
C ARG A 98 -9.06 -20.44 -0.01
N SER A 99 -7.78 -20.62 0.33
CA SER A 99 -6.68 -19.72 -0.04
C SER A 99 -5.84 -20.26 -1.21
N VAL A 100 -6.37 -21.24 -1.94
CA VAL A 100 -5.70 -21.80 -3.12
C VAL A 100 -5.78 -20.82 -4.28
N LYS A 101 -4.78 -20.86 -5.16
CA LYS A 101 -4.72 -19.99 -6.34
C LYS A 101 -5.87 -20.33 -7.31
N TYR A 102 -6.32 -19.36 -8.10
CA TYR A 102 -7.50 -19.50 -8.96
C TYR A 102 -7.45 -20.68 -9.97
N ASP A 103 -6.26 -21.13 -10.34
CA ASP A 103 -6.04 -22.31 -11.18
C ASP A 103 -6.22 -23.66 -10.44
N GLN A 104 -6.47 -23.60 -9.13
CA GLN A 104 -6.66 -24.74 -8.22
C GLN A 104 -8.01 -24.69 -7.46
N LEU A 105 -8.92 -23.78 -7.85
CA LEU A 105 -10.25 -23.61 -7.25
C LEU A 105 -11.25 -24.68 -7.67
#